data_AF-A0A1S8X1I6-F1
#
_entry.id   AF-A0A1S8X1I6-F1
#
_cell.length_a   1.000
_cell.length_b   1.000
_cell.length_c   1.000
_cell.angle_alpha   90.00
_cell.angle_beta   90.00
_cell.angle_gamma   90.00
#
_symmetry.space_group_name_H-M   'P 1'
#
loop_
_entity.id
_entity.type
_entity.pdbx_description
1 polymer ?
#
loop_
_entity_poly.entity_id
_entity_poly.type
_entity_poly.pdbx_seq_one_letter_code
_entity_poly.pdbx_strand_id
1 'polypeptide(L)'
;MISKDILRIFAMADFPTLLFCITSSLGQNEKRLTQQQFEQYHNMYRKMLVEGSVPDQSKAKYMPNLISDGRLVKDARNWATRCVFKHDDSSKDGENLAASSSLSVNPVTLWFEEHKLYKFGKVTDKNVQETGHYTQRKLSGSRTVSKGVTILSTVALAI
;
A
#
# COMPACT_ATOMS: atom_id res chain seq x y z
N MET A 1 -38.51 48.88 -13.03
CA MET A 1 -38.17 49.07 -11.61
C MET A 1 -38.33 47.72 -10.94
N ILE A 2 -37.24 46.95 -10.83
CA ILE A 2 -37.25 45.57 -10.34
C ILE A 2 -37.37 45.62 -8.80
N SER A 3 -38.38 44.94 -8.24
CA SER A 3 -38.64 44.94 -6.80
C SER A 3 -37.44 44.37 -6.03
N LYS A 4 -37.11 45.00 -4.90
CA LYS A 4 -36.02 44.60 -3.99
C LYS A 4 -36.23 43.20 -3.38
N ASP A 5 -37.39 42.59 -3.60
CA ASP A 5 -37.71 41.23 -3.15
C ASP A 5 -37.14 40.14 -4.07
N ILE A 6 -36.88 40.41 -5.35
CA ILE A 6 -36.27 39.44 -6.28
C ILE A 6 -34.77 39.28 -6.01
N LEU A 7 -34.12 40.30 -5.44
CA LEU A 7 -32.73 40.26 -5.00
C LEU A 7 -32.51 39.50 -3.68
N ARG A 8 -33.58 39.09 -2.97
CA ARG A 8 -33.46 38.22 -1.79
C ARG A 8 -33.62 36.73 -2.09
N ILE A 9 -34.16 36.36 -3.26
CA ILE A 9 -34.30 34.95 -3.64
C ILE A 9 -32.96 34.37 -4.14
N PHE A 10 -32.04 35.20 -4.63
CA PHE A 10 -30.68 34.77 -5.00
C PHE A 10 -29.63 34.85 -3.88
N ALA A 11 -30.02 35.18 -2.64
CA ALA A 11 -29.09 35.30 -1.51
C ALA A 11 -29.21 34.16 -0.47
N MET A 12 -30.00 33.11 -0.75
CA MET A 12 -30.25 32.01 0.21
C MET A 12 -29.94 30.61 -0.36
N ALA A 13 -29.33 30.52 -1.54
CA ALA A 13 -28.92 29.24 -2.15
C ALA A 13 -27.43 28.90 -1.99
N ASP A 14 -26.62 29.76 -1.35
CA ASP A 14 -25.16 29.62 -1.36
C ASP A 14 -24.49 29.44 0.02
N PHE A 15 -25.26 29.07 1.06
CA PHE A 15 -24.65 28.79 2.38
C PHE A 15 -24.95 27.41 2.99
N PRO A 16 -26.13 26.78 2.83
CA PRO A 16 -26.32 25.43 3.35
C PRO A 16 -25.55 24.37 2.54
N THR A 17 -25.46 24.56 1.21
CA THR A 17 -24.76 23.68 0.28
C THR A 17 -23.24 23.79 0.46
N LEU A 18 -22.73 25.01 0.70
CA LEU A 18 -21.31 25.23 0.96
C LEU A 18 -20.92 24.71 2.36
N LEU A 19 -21.80 24.82 3.35
CA LEU A 19 -21.54 24.29 4.69
C LEU A 19 -21.53 22.74 4.72
N PHE A 20 -22.33 22.07 3.88
CA PHE A 20 -22.25 20.62 3.73
C PHE A 20 -20.93 20.15 3.09
N CYS A 21 -20.34 20.94 2.18
CA CYS A 21 -19.01 20.67 1.63
C CYS A 21 -17.88 20.92 2.63
N ILE A 22 -18.05 21.89 3.55
CA ILE A 22 -17.05 22.19 4.57
C ILE A 22 -17.08 21.16 5.71
N THR A 23 -18.26 20.67 6.13
CA THR A 23 -18.33 19.64 7.19
C THR A 23 -17.96 18.24 6.69
N SER A 24 -18.10 17.94 5.40
CA SER A 24 -17.62 16.68 4.82
C SER A 24 -16.11 16.65 4.53
N SER A 25 -15.44 17.81 4.43
CA SER A 25 -13.99 17.91 4.24
C SER A 25 -13.19 18.13 5.54
N LEU A 26 -13.82 18.56 6.62
CA LEU A 26 -13.20 18.68 7.96
C LEU A 26 -13.20 17.37 8.78
N GLY A 27 -13.71 16.28 8.21
CA GLY A 27 -14.01 15.03 8.93
C GLY A 27 -13.16 13.80 8.57
N GLN A 28 -12.27 13.86 7.57
CA GLN A 28 -11.35 12.75 7.30
C GLN A 28 -9.93 13.13 7.70
N ASN A 29 -9.56 12.77 8.92
CA ASN A 29 -8.15 12.63 9.32
C ASN A 29 -7.55 11.46 8.50
N GLU A 30 -7.22 11.68 7.23
CA GLU A 30 -6.48 10.70 6.44
C GLU A 30 -5.07 10.57 7.02
N LYS A 31 -4.88 9.62 7.93
CA LYS A 31 -3.62 9.41 8.64
C LYS A 31 -2.77 8.40 7.88
N ARG A 32 -1.53 8.80 7.55
CA ARG A 32 -0.50 7.89 7.04
C ARG A 32 -0.31 6.70 7.98
N LEU A 33 -0.13 5.52 7.40
CA LEU A 33 0.17 4.31 8.13
C LEU A 33 1.44 4.50 8.97
N THR A 34 1.38 4.18 10.27
CA THR A 34 2.57 4.21 11.13
C THR A 34 3.48 3.02 10.83
N GLN A 35 4.75 3.11 11.22
CA GLN A 35 5.70 2.00 11.11
C GLN A 35 5.21 0.74 11.85
N GLN A 36 4.59 0.92 13.04
CA GLN A 36 4.02 -0.19 13.80
C GLN A 36 2.84 -0.83 13.06
N GLN A 37 1.93 -0.03 12.49
CA GLN A 37 0.82 -0.56 11.71
C GLN A 37 1.31 -1.28 10.45
N PHE A 38 2.33 -0.73 9.78
CA PHE A 38 2.97 -1.38 8.62
C PHE A 38 3.50 -2.76 8.99
N GLU A 39 4.22 -2.90 10.11
CA GLU A 39 4.68 -4.20 10.62
C GLU A 39 3.50 -5.13 10.99
N GLN A 40 2.47 -4.61 11.65
CA GLN A 40 1.29 -5.38 12.07
C GLN A 40 0.54 -5.97 10.87
N TYR A 41 0.27 -5.18 9.83
CA TYR A 41 -0.40 -5.68 8.62
C TYR A 41 0.40 -6.79 7.94
N HIS A 42 1.72 -6.60 7.80
CA HIS A 42 2.59 -7.64 7.25
C HIS A 42 2.51 -8.94 8.06
N ASN A 43 2.65 -8.84 9.39
CA ASN A 43 2.64 -10.01 10.26
C ASN A 43 1.26 -10.69 10.33
N MET A 44 0.18 -9.92 10.26
CA MET A 44 -1.18 -10.45 10.13
C MET A 44 -1.31 -11.32 8.86
N TYR A 45 -0.91 -10.81 7.70
CA TYR A 45 -0.99 -11.55 6.44
C TYR A 45 -0.08 -12.79 6.39
N ARG A 46 1.11 -12.70 6.98
CA ARG A 46 2.02 -13.85 7.13
C ARG A 46 1.40 -14.95 7.99
N LYS A 47 0.75 -14.57 9.09
CA LYS A 47 0.02 -15.49 9.96
C LYS A 47 -1.12 -16.18 9.23
N MET A 48 -1.90 -15.45 8.42
CA MET A 48 -2.98 -16.04 7.61
C MET A 48 -2.46 -17.14 6.66
N LEU A 49 -1.29 -16.95 6.05
CA LEU A 49 -0.67 -17.96 5.20
C LEU A 49 -0.25 -19.20 5.98
N VAL A 50 0.30 -19.03 7.19
CA VAL A 50 0.65 -20.16 8.08
C VAL A 50 -0.58 -20.90 8.57
N GLU A 51 -1.68 -20.19 8.82
CA GLU A 51 -2.96 -20.78 9.23
C GLU A 51 -3.67 -21.47 8.06
N GLY A 52 -3.35 -21.11 6.82
CA GLY A 52 -4.02 -21.59 5.62
C GLY A 52 -5.39 -20.92 5.40
N SER A 53 -5.56 -19.70 5.92
CA SER A 53 -6.81 -18.93 5.82
C SER A 53 -6.87 -18.00 4.60
N VAL A 54 -5.86 -18.03 3.74
CA VAL A 54 -5.83 -17.26 2.48
C VAL A 54 -6.42 -18.12 1.36
N PRO A 55 -7.53 -17.69 0.72
CA PRO A 55 -8.14 -18.44 -0.38
C PRO A 55 -7.15 -18.69 -1.52
N ASP A 56 -7.24 -19.88 -2.11
CA ASP A 56 -6.46 -20.33 -3.28
C ASP A 56 -4.93 -20.31 -3.08
N GLN A 57 -4.45 -20.17 -1.85
CA GLN A 57 -3.05 -20.27 -1.49
C GLN A 57 -2.77 -21.54 -0.68
N SER A 58 -1.62 -22.16 -0.96
CA SER A 58 -1.15 -23.28 -0.15
C SER A 58 -0.75 -22.79 1.24
N LYS A 59 -1.15 -23.53 2.28
CA LYS A 59 -0.74 -23.28 3.66
C LYS A 59 0.79 -23.26 3.77
N ALA A 60 1.34 -22.19 4.30
CA ALA A 60 2.77 -22.07 4.55
C ALA A 60 3.17 -22.96 5.74
N LYS A 61 4.22 -23.78 5.57
CA LYS A 61 4.76 -24.61 6.66
C LYS A 61 5.35 -23.75 7.78
N TYR A 62 6.00 -22.64 7.43
CA TYR A 62 6.68 -21.75 8.35
C TYR A 62 6.83 -20.35 7.76
N MET A 63 6.46 -19.33 8.53
CA MET A 63 6.61 -17.91 8.15
C MET A 63 6.71 -17.06 9.42
N PRO A 64 7.92 -16.72 9.90
CA PRO A 64 8.08 -16.00 11.18
C PRO A 64 7.63 -14.55 11.06
N ASN A 65 7.27 -13.91 12.17
CA ASN A 65 6.98 -12.48 12.17
C ASN A 65 8.21 -11.66 11.72
N LEU A 66 7.96 -10.63 10.94
CA LEU A 66 8.92 -9.56 10.66
C LEU A 66 9.06 -8.67 11.88
N ILE A 67 10.25 -8.11 12.02
CA ILE A 67 10.58 -7.10 13.01
C ILE A 67 11.12 -5.91 12.23
N SER A 68 10.70 -4.70 12.58
CA SER A 68 11.15 -3.49 11.93
C SER A 68 12.64 -3.26 12.13
N ASP A 69 13.35 -3.03 11.02
CA ASP A 69 14.76 -2.66 10.99
C ASP A 69 14.89 -1.15 10.75
N GLY A 70 15.55 -0.44 11.66
CA GLY A 70 15.75 1.01 11.59
C GLY A 70 16.54 1.48 10.36
N ARG A 71 17.47 0.66 9.85
CA ARG A 71 18.19 0.93 8.59
C ARG A 71 17.24 0.90 7.41
N LEU A 72 16.47 -0.20 7.26
CA LEU A 72 15.52 -0.35 6.15
C LEU A 72 14.47 0.76 6.17
N VAL A 73 13.97 1.14 7.34
CA VAL A 73 13.02 2.25 7.48
C VAL A 73 13.63 3.59 7.07
N LYS A 74 14.89 3.85 7.43
CA LYS A 74 15.60 5.07 7.04
C LYS A 74 15.85 5.11 5.53
N ASP A 75 16.32 4.01 4.96
CA ASP A 75 16.59 3.90 3.52
C ASP A 75 15.29 4.06 2.73
N ALA A 76 14.20 3.44 3.18
CA ALA A 76 12.86 3.58 2.63
C ALA A 76 12.38 5.05 2.59
N ARG A 77 12.51 5.74 3.73
CA ARG A 77 12.13 7.15 3.84
C ARG A 77 12.96 8.03 2.92
N ASN A 78 14.27 7.80 2.88
CA ASN A 78 15.19 8.55 2.02
C ASN A 78 14.91 8.35 0.53
N TRP A 79 14.48 7.15 0.13
CA TRP A 79 14.10 6.90 -1.26
C TRP A 79 12.76 7.59 -1.59
N ALA A 80 11.77 7.42 -0.72
CA ALA A 80 10.44 8.00 -0.89
C ALA A 80 10.47 9.54 -1.00
N THR A 81 11.32 10.23 -0.24
CA THR A 81 11.43 11.70 -0.28
C THR A 81 11.98 12.26 -1.59
N ARG A 82 12.54 11.41 -2.46
CA ARG A 82 12.97 11.80 -3.82
C ARG A 82 11.79 11.98 -4.76
N CYS A 83 10.60 11.48 -4.40
CA CYS A 83 9.39 11.54 -5.20
C CYS A 83 9.56 10.97 -6.62
N VAL A 84 10.37 9.92 -6.76
CA VAL A 84 10.56 9.19 -8.03
C VAL A 84 9.97 7.80 -7.89
N PHE A 85 8.92 7.50 -8.65
CA PHE A 85 8.28 6.19 -8.63
C PHE A 85 9.06 5.18 -9.49
N LYS A 86 10.18 4.69 -8.95
CA LYS A 86 11.01 3.63 -9.53
C LYS A 86 11.78 2.91 -8.43
N HIS A 87 12.30 1.72 -8.72
CA HIS A 87 13.12 0.98 -7.77
C HIS A 87 14.49 1.64 -7.53
N ASP A 88 15.03 1.49 -6.31
CA ASP A 88 16.41 1.88 -6.02
C ASP A 88 17.39 0.83 -6.58
N ASP A 89 17.92 1.10 -7.77
CA ASP A 89 18.91 0.25 -8.44
C ASP A 89 20.19 0.02 -7.61
N SER A 90 20.47 0.91 -6.64
CA SER A 90 21.63 0.80 -5.74
C SER A 90 21.36 -0.05 -4.49
N SER A 91 20.08 -0.25 -4.14
CA SER A 91 19.70 -1.04 -2.98
C SER A 91 20.01 -2.52 -3.18
N LYS A 92 20.51 -3.16 -2.12
CA LYS A 92 20.70 -4.62 -2.08
C LYS A 92 19.48 -5.34 -1.50
N ASP A 93 18.59 -4.61 -0.83
CA ASP A 93 17.42 -5.14 -0.16
C ASP A 93 16.28 -5.42 -1.17
N GLY A 94 15.24 -6.13 -0.70
CA GLY A 94 13.97 -6.21 -1.42
C GLY A 94 13.26 -4.86 -1.39
N GLU A 95 12.36 -4.60 -2.33
CA GLU A 95 11.63 -3.35 -2.41
C GLU A 95 10.25 -3.57 -3.03
N ASN A 96 9.21 -3.01 -2.41
CA ASN A 96 7.86 -2.94 -2.95
C ASN A 96 7.44 -1.49 -2.94
N LEU A 97 7.04 -0.93 -4.08
CA LEU A 97 6.62 0.46 -4.20
C LEU A 97 5.09 0.56 -4.21
N ALA A 98 4.58 1.71 -3.79
CA ALA A 98 3.19 2.07 -3.95
C ALA A 98 3.08 3.54 -4.32
N ALA A 99 1.94 3.93 -4.87
CA ALA A 99 1.57 5.32 -5.07
C ALA A 99 0.06 5.40 -5.02
N SER A 100 -0.45 6.45 -4.40
CA SER A 100 -1.87 6.73 -4.24
C SER A 100 -2.04 8.25 -4.19
N SER A 101 -3.23 8.75 -4.50
CA SER A 101 -3.61 10.14 -4.25
C SER A 101 -4.35 10.34 -2.93
N SER A 102 -4.60 9.26 -2.18
CA SER A 102 -5.23 9.28 -0.85
C SER A 102 -4.34 8.59 0.17
N LEU A 103 -4.21 9.20 1.35
CA LEU A 103 -3.42 8.69 2.47
C LEU A 103 -4.16 7.58 3.24
N SER A 104 -5.45 7.36 2.93
CA SER A 104 -6.26 6.27 3.49
C SER A 104 -5.91 4.89 2.92
N VAL A 105 -5.21 4.85 1.78
CA VAL A 105 -4.84 3.60 1.13
C VAL A 105 -3.72 2.89 1.90
N ASN A 106 -3.97 1.64 2.29
CA ASN A 106 -2.95 0.78 2.87
C ASN A 106 -2.18 0.02 1.75
N PRO A 107 -0.92 0.38 1.47
CA PRO A 107 -0.16 -0.29 0.40
C PRO A 107 0.10 -1.77 0.72
N VAL A 108 0.20 -2.13 2.00
CA VAL A 108 0.42 -3.52 2.43
C VAL A 108 -0.75 -4.43 2.04
N THR A 109 -1.97 -3.91 2.16
CA THR A 109 -3.16 -4.60 1.70
C THR A 109 -3.14 -4.76 0.18
N LEU A 110 -2.87 -3.68 -0.57
CA LEU A 110 -2.80 -3.76 -2.04
C LEU A 110 -1.79 -4.81 -2.53
N TRP A 111 -0.59 -4.82 -1.96
CA TRP A 111 0.43 -5.81 -2.28
C TRP A 111 0.00 -7.23 -1.90
N PHE A 112 -0.67 -7.40 -0.76
CA PHE A 112 -1.16 -8.71 -0.34
C PHE A 112 -2.24 -9.26 -1.28
N GLU A 113 -3.18 -8.42 -1.71
CA GLU A 113 -4.33 -8.80 -2.56
C GLU A 113 -3.94 -9.39 -3.92
N GLU A 114 -2.70 -9.19 -4.38
CA GLU A 114 -2.15 -9.90 -5.55
C GLU A 114 -2.11 -11.42 -5.35
N HIS A 115 -2.28 -11.93 -4.13
CA HIS A 115 -2.50 -13.36 -3.86
C HIS A 115 -3.67 -13.94 -4.66
N LYS A 116 -4.65 -13.11 -5.05
CA LYS A 116 -5.80 -13.51 -5.88
C LYS A 116 -5.40 -13.90 -7.31
N LEU A 117 -4.30 -13.32 -7.80
CA LEU A 117 -3.76 -13.57 -9.14
C LEU A 117 -2.63 -14.61 -9.10
N TYR A 118 -1.95 -14.72 -7.97
CA TYR A 118 -0.85 -15.64 -7.81
C TYR A 118 -1.33 -17.09 -7.63
N LYS A 119 -0.84 -17.98 -8.49
CA LYS A 119 -0.93 -19.43 -8.26
C LYS A 119 0.43 -19.92 -7.77
N PHE A 120 0.43 -20.65 -6.66
CA PHE A 120 1.68 -21.15 -6.07
C PHE A 120 2.54 -21.87 -7.11
N GLY A 121 3.76 -21.36 -7.31
CA GLY A 121 4.64 -21.86 -8.34
C GLY A 121 5.86 -20.97 -8.55
N LYS A 122 6.49 -21.09 -9.71
CA LYS A 122 7.65 -20.28 -10.06
C LYS A 122 7.21 -18.85 -10.40
N VAL A 123 7.79 -17.85 -9.75
CA VAL A 123 7.70 -16.45 -10.20
C VAL A 123 8.59 -16.27 -11.43
N THR A 124 8.00 -15.80 -12.52
CA THR A 124 8.62 -15.58 -13.82
C THR A 124 8.40 -14.14 -14.25
N ASP A 125 9.11 -13.69 -15.28
CA ASP A 125 8.95 -12.32 -15.77
C ASP A 125 7.54 -12.08 -16.36
N LYS A 126 6.77 -13.15 -16.63
CA LYS A 126 5.38 -13.08 -17.10
C LYS A 126 4.38 -12.76 -15.99
N ASN A 127 4.61 -13.21 -14.76
CA ASN A 127 3.67 -13.01 -13.64
C ASN A 127 4.17 -11.99 -12.60
N VAL A 128 5.45 -11.60 -12.65
CA VAL A 128 6.02 -10.63 -11.71
C VAL A 128 5.35 -9.26 -11.76
N GLN A 129 4.80 -8.86 -12.91
CA GLN A 129 4.11 -7.57 -13.03
C GLN A 129 2.84 -7.50 -12.18
N GLU A 130 2.15 -8.62 -11.97
CA GLU A 130 0.86 -8.69 -11.27
C GLU A 130 0.98 -9.28 -9.86
N THR A 131 2.06 -10.02 -9.58
CA THR A 131 2.24 -10.74 -8.31
C THR A 131 3.58 -10.41 -7.63
N GLY A 132 4.30 -9.43 -8.17
CA GLY A 132 5.65 -9.07 -7.75
C GLY A 132 5.70 -8.51 -6.33
N HIS A 133 4.66 -7.80 -5.91
CA HIS A 133 4.60 -7.24 -4.56
C HIS A 133 4.24 -8.30 -3.53
N TYR A 134 3.25 -9.16 -3.82
CA TYR A 134 2.89 -10.28 -2.95
C TYR A 134 4.07 -11.25 -2.76
N THR A 135 4.80 -11.55 -3.83
CA THR A 135 5.94 -12.49 -3.78
C THR A 135 7.27 -11.84 -3.42
N GLN A 136 7.35 -10.50 -3.45
CA GLN A 136 8.55 -9.70 -3.18
C GLN A 136 9.77 -10.10 -4.05
N ARG A 137 9.60 -10.11 -5.38
CA ARG A 137 10.73 -10.38 -6.30
C ARG A 137 11.50 -9.10 -6.62
N LYS A 138 12.81 -9.12 -6.42
CA LYS A 138 13.71 -8.05 -6.90
C LYS A 138 13.78 -8.06 -8.43
N LEU A 139 13.41 -6.95 -9.07
CA LEU A 139 13.67 -6.68 -10.49
C LEU A 139 15.16 -6.30 -10.69
N SER A 140 16.06 -7.23 -10.37
CA SER A 140 17.42 -7.21 -10.92
C SER A 140 17.84 -8.65 -11.23
N GLY A 141 18.41 -8.85 -12.41
CA GLY A 141 18.58 -10.16 -13.05
C GLY A 141 19.09 -11.25 -12.10
N SER A 142 18.36 -12.37 -12.09
CA SER A 142 18.72 -13.64 -11.44
C SER A 142 18.70 -13.66 -9.91
N ARG A 143 17.72 -14.37 -9.35
CA ARG A 143 17.96 -15.55 -8.48
C ARG A 143 16.65 -16.25 -8.11
N THR A 144 16.71 -17.58 -8.15
CA THR A 144 15.65 -18.55 -7.89
C THR A 144 15.09 -18.39 -6.47
N VAL A 145 13.77 -18.22 -6.33
CA VAL A 145 13.08 -18.40 -5.03
C VAL A 145 12.97 -19.91 -4.79
N SER A 146 13.97 -20.49 -4.12
CA SER A 146 13.98 -21.89 -3.72
C SER A 146 13.15 -22.10 -2.45
N LYS A 147 12.18 -23.03 -2.51
CA LYS A 147 11.52 -23.75 -1.40
C LYS A 147 11.42 -22.95 -0.09
N GLY A 148 10.46 -22.03 -0.05
CA GLY A 148 10.20 -21.19 1.11
C GLY A 148 9.95 -19.78 0.60
N VAL A 149 8.69 -19.48 0.31
CA VAL A 149 8.26 -18.18 -0.18
C VAL A 149 8.61 -17.12 0.87
N THR A 150 9.73 -16.42 0.66
CA THR A 150 10.20 -15.32 1.50
C THR A 150 9.36 -14.10 1.18
N ILE A 151 8.25 -13.96 1.88
CA ILE A 151 7.36 -12.81 1.76
C ILE A 151 7.95 -11.67 2.62
N LEU A 152 8.11 -10.49 1.99
CA LEU A 152 8.25 -9.13 2.58
C LEU A 152 9.61 -8.66 3.11
N SER A 153 10.12 -7.60 2.44
CA SER A 153 10.97 -6.55 3.00
C SER A 153 10.79 -5.25 2.17
N THR A 154 9.99 -4.32 2.71
CA THR A 154 9.78 -2.84 2.59
C THR A 154 10.45 -1.96 1.51
N VAL A 155 9.68 -1.05 0.84
CA VAL A 155 9.76 0.47 0.87
C VAL A 155 8.49 1.14 0.29
N ALA A 156 7.58 1.65 1.12
CA ALA A 156 6.40 2.40 0.64
C ALA A 156 6.72 3.83 0.15
N LEU A 157 6.11 4.22 -0.97
CA LEU A 157 5.81 5.62 -1.28
C LEU A 157 4.29 5.80 -1.22
N ALA A 158 3.82 6.86 -0.58
CA ALA A 158 2.47 7.37 -0.71
C ALA A 158 2.67 8.87 -0.89
N ILE A 159 2.28 9.40 -2.05
CA ILE A 159 2.26 10.85 -2.29
C ILE A 159 0.99 11.38 -1.64
#